data_AF-A0A7S2VRK0-F1
#
_entry.id   AF-A0A7S2VRK0-F1
#
_cell.length_a   1.000
_cell.length_b   1.000
_cell.length_c   1.000
_cell.angle_alpha   90.00
_cell.angle_beta   90.00
_cell.angle_gamma   90.00
#
_symmetry.space_group_name_H-M   'P 1'
#
loop_
_entity.id
_entity.type
_entity.pdbx_description
1 polymer ?
#
loop_
_entity_poly.entity_id
_entity_poly.type
_entity_poly.pdbx_seq_one_letter_code
_entity_poly.pdbx_strand_id
1 'polypeptide(L)'
;LKGNQGTPFLTEVEKPFLTCSAELALDSEFKSEGQQGAVRTLAADEVLELLEGPRKQTFSAGLRVRGKAISDGAMGWFTARDQHGTVFAESDGKYYSCTAPVAITDGLEIKDCKVLRKLAVGELFTLEEGPLEDAGVMRVKGKCLKDDTVGW
;
A
#
# COMPACT_ATOMS: atom_id res chain seq x y z
N LEU A 1 24.32 -18.96 -45.21
CA LEU A 1 25.54 -19.74 -45.55
C LEU A 1 25.24 -20.66 -46.75
N LYS A 2 26.21 -20.87 -47.66
CA LYS A 2 26.06 -21.77 -48.82
C LYS A 2 26.94 -23.01 -48.66
N GLY A 3 26.39 -24.20 -48.93
CA GLY A 3 27.18 -25.42 -49.04
C GLY A 3 27.80 -25.60 -50.43
N ASN A 4 28.66 -26.61 -50.55
CA ASN A 4 29.46 -26.97 -51.73
C ASN A 4 28.67 -27.05 -53.06
N GLN A 5 27.36 -27.35 -53.03
CA GLN A 5 26.52 -27.45 -54.24
C GLN A 5 25.59 -26.24 -54.49
N GLY A 6 25.86 -25.09 -53.88
CA GLY A 6 25.17 -23.83 -54.23
C GLY A 6 23.74 -23.67 -53.70
N THR A 7 23.13 -24.72 -53.15
CA THR A 7 21.83 -24.63 -52.48
C THR A 7 21.96 -23.83 -51.16
N PRO A 8 21.21 -22.73 -50.98
CA PRO A 8 21.15 -22.06 -49.69
C PRO A 8 20.47 -22.98 -48.68
N PHE A 9 21.18 -23.35 -47.61
CA PHE A 9 20.57 -24.09 -46.49
C PHE A 9 19.93 -23.15 -45.46
N LEU A 10 20.39 -21.89 -45.43
CA LEU A 10 19.93 -20.85 -44.51
C LEU A 10 19.88 -19.51 -45.24
N THR A 11 18.70 -18.92 -45.28
CA THR A 11 18.42 -17.54 -45.72
C THR A 11 18.20 -16.65 -44.50
N GLU A 12 18.81 -15.47 -44.52
CA GLU A 12 18.63 -14.46 -43.49
C GLU A 12 17.20 -13.91 -43.56
N VAL A 13 16.50 -13.92 -42.42
CA VAL A 13 15.16 -13.35 -42.27
C VAL A 13 15.24 -12.26 -41.20
N GLU A 14 14.83 -11.05 -41.53
CA GLU A 14 15.05 -9.88 -40.67
C GLU A 14 14.18 -9.86 -39.40
N LYS A 15 13.17 -10.73 -39.29
CA LYS A 15 12.29 -11.06 -38.15
C LYS A 15 11.48 -12.30 -38.55
N PRO A 16 11.29 -13.32 -37.69
CA PRO A 16 10.79 -13.15 -36.32
C PRO A 16 11.77 -13.52 -35.18
N PHE A 17 13.04 -13.78 -35.44
CA PHE A 17 13.91 -14.29 -34.36
C PHE A 17 14.54 -13.17 -33.50
N LEU A 18 14.56 -13.38 -32.18
CA LEU A 18 15.21 -12.53 -31.18
C LEU A 18 16.27 -13.35 -30.44
N THR A 19 17.39 -12.72 -30.09
CA THR A 19 18.42 -13.34 -29.25
C THR A 19 18.33 -12.82 -27.82
N CYS A 20 18.34 -13.74 -26.86
CA CYS A 20 18.35 -13.43 -25.44
C CYS A 20 19.74 -12.92 -25.03
N SER A 21 19.85 -11.71 -24.46
CA SER A 21 21.16 -11.12 -24.12
C SER A 21 21.69 -11.51 -22.73
N ALA A 22 20.86 -12.12 -21.89
CA ALA A 22 21.19 -12.55 -20.54
C ALA A 22 20.24 -13.66 -20.07
N GLU A 23 20.55 -14.34 -18.97
CA GLU A 23 19.64 -15.31 -18.38
C GLU A 23 18.34 -14.63 -17.90
N LEU A 24 17.19 -15.14 -18.32
CA LEU A 24 15.87 -14.63 -17.92
C LEU A 24 14.79 -15.72 -17.95
N ALA A 25 13.73 -15.57 -17.15
CA ALA A 25 12.64 -16.54 -17.10
C ALA A 25 11.75 -16.48 -18.36
N LEU A 26 11.46 -17.63 -18.96
CA LEU A 26 10.43 -17.81 -19.98
C LEU A 26 9.11 -18.20 -19.31
N ASP A 27 8.16 -17.28 -19.26
CA ASP A 27 6.86 -17.51 -18.64
C ASP A 27 5.86 -18.16 -19.61
N SER A 28 4.97 -19.01 -19.08
CA SER A 28 3.93 -19.67 -19.87
C SER A 28 2.78 -18.74 -20.27
N GLU A 29 2.67 -17.59 -19.63
CA GLU A 29 1.57 -16.63 -19.81
C GLU A 29 2.08 -15.19 -19.68
N PHE A 30 1.35 -14.24 -20.26
CA PHE A 30 1.59 -12.81 -20.06
C PHE A 30 1.05 -12.38 -18.68
N LYS A 31 1.90 -12.42 -17.63
CA LYS A 31 1.51 -12.18 -16.22
C LYS A 31 2.04 -10.87 -15.68
N SER A 32 1.32 -10.27 -14.73
CA SER A 32 1.81 -9.17 -13.88
C SER A 32 2.78 -9.72 -12.82
N GLU A 33 3.73 -8.88 -12.36
CA GLU A 33 4.74 -9.23 -11.33
C GLU A 33 4.16 -10.06 -10.17
N GLY A 34 4.88 -11.11 -9.77
CA GLY A 34 4.62 -11.88 -8.54
C GLY A 34 3.85 -13.19 -8.70
N GLN A 35 3.44 -13.59 -9.91
CA GLN A 35 2.82 -14.90 -10.13
C GLN A 35 3.83 -15.96 -10.59
N GLN A 36 3.85 -17.13 -9.93
CA GLN A 36 4.60 -18.30 -10.39
C GLN A 36 4.07 -18.77 -11.76
N GLY A 37 4.97 -19.06 -12.69
CA GLY A 37 4.61 -19.37 -14.08
C GLY A 37 5.78 -19.55 -15.05
N ALA A 38 7.01 -19.49 -14.57
CA ALA A 38 8.19 -19.74 -15.40
C ALA A 38 8.19 -21.19 -15.86
N VAL A 39 8.23 -21.39 -17.18
CA VAL A 39 8.46 -22.70 -17.80
C VAL A 39 9.89 -23.13 -17.55
N ARG A 40 10.85 -22.22 -17.76
CA ARG A 40 12.29 -22.40 -17.52
C ARG A 40 13.03 -21.07 -17.61
N THR A 41 14.31 -21.08 -17.30
CA THR A 41 15.25 -19.98 -17.59
C THR A 41 15.81 -20.14 -19.01
N LEU A 42 15.87 -19.03 -19.76
CA LEU A 42 16.59 -18.90 -21.03
C LEU A 42 18.07 -18.64 -20.77
N ALA A 43 18.95 -19.16 -21.62
CA ALA A 43 20.37 -18.81 -21.56
C ALA A 43 20.66 -17.50 -22.32
N ALA A 44 21.79 -16.87 -22.03
CA ALA A 44 22.35 -15.87 -22.93
C ALA A 44 22.63 -16.49 -24.32
N ASP A 45 22.50 -15.69 -25.37
CA ASP A 45 22.62 -16.04 -26.78
C ASP A 45 21.58 -17.03 -27.32
N GLU A 46 20.59 -17.43 -26.52
CA GLU A 46 19.48 -18.28 -26.96
C GLU A 46 18.58 -17.56 -27.97
N VAL A 47 18.22 -18.24 -29.07
CA VAL A 47 17.40 -17.66 -30.15
C VAL A 47 15.94 -18.08 -29.99
N LEU A 48 15.04 -17.11 -29.95
CA LEU A 48 13.59 -17.29 -29.80
C LEU A 48 12.84 -16.81 -31.04
N GLU A 49 11.77 -17.52 -31.40
CA GLU A 49 10.82 -17.06 -32.42
C GLU A 49 9.80 -16.09 -31.79
N LEU A 50 9.64 -14.91 -32.37
CA LEU A 50 8.60 -13.94 -32.01
C LEU A 50 7.25 -14.43 -32.53
N LEU A 51 6.46 -15.03 -31.63
CA LEU A 51 5.09 -15.44 -31.93
C LEU A 51 4.09 -14.29 -31.82
N GLU A 52 4.34 -13.32 -30.91
CA GLU A 52 3.45 -12.17 -30.70
C GLU A 52 4.13 -11.00 -29.96
N GLY A 53 3.65 -9.76 -30.15
CA GLY A 53 4.07 -8.57 -29.39
C GLY A 53 4.59 -7.40 -30.26
N PRO A 54 5.03 -6.28 -29.64
CA PRO A 54 5.10 -6.02 -28.20
C PRO A 54 3.72 -5.72 -27.60
N ARG A 55 3.45 -6.21 -26.39
CA ARG A 55 2.29 -5.83 -25.57
C ARG A 55 2.72 -4.86 -24.47
N LYS A 56 1.98 -3.76 -24.30
CA LYS A 56 2.18 -2.86 -23.17
C LYS A 56 1.50 -3.45 -21.93
N GLN A 57 2.26 -3.65 -20.87
CA GLN A 57 1.71 -4.01 -19.57
C GLN A 57 1.52 -2.75 -18.73
N THR A 58 0.33 -2.59 -18.16
CA THR A 58 0.01 -1.49 -17.23
C THR A 58 -0.27 -2.08 -15.86
N PHE A 59 0.49 -1.66 -14.87
CA PHE A 59 0.23 -1.97 -13.46
C PHE A 59 -0.75 -0.94 -12.91
N SER A 60 -1.64 -1.38 -12.02
CA SER A 60 -2.42 -0.48 -11.17
C SER A 60 -1.45 0.37 -10.34
N ALA A 61 -1.57 1.69 -10.41
CA ALA A 61 -0.74 2.55 -9.58
C ALA A 61 -1.10 2.33 -8.10
N GLY A 62 -0.09 2.02 -7.28
CA GLY A 62 -0.25 2.05 -5.83
C GLY A 62 -0.52 3.47 -5.32
N LEU A 63 -1.24 3.58 -4.20
CA LEU A 63 -1.49 4.85 -3.52
C LEU A 63 -0.33 5.14 -2.56
N ARG A 64 0.54 6.09 -2.92
CA ARG A 64 1.55 6.65 -2.02
C ARG A 64 1.07 7.95 -1.42
N VAL A 65 1.32 8.11 -0.13
CA VAL A 65 0.94 9.29 0.65
C VAL A 65 2.15 9.79 1.44
N ARG A 66 2.20 11.10 1.67
CA ARG A 66 3.22 11.73 2.51
C ARG A 66 2.65 11.93 3.90
N GLY A 67 3.29 11.36 4.91
CA GLY A 67 2.85 11.43 6.30
C GLY A 67 3.95 11.88 7.26
N LYS A 68 3.52 12.14 8.49
CA LYS A 68 4.38 12.36 9.65
C LYS A 68 4.03 11.32 10.71
N ALA A 69 4.99 10.53 11.15
CA ALA A 69 4.80 9.58 12.24
C ALA A 69 4.55 10.34 13.55
N ILE A 70 3.52 9.92 14.29
CA ILE A 70 3.14 10.58 15.55
C ILE A 70 4.12 10.26 16.67
N SER A 71 4.73 9.07 16.65
CA SER A 71 5.63 8.57 17.69
C SER A 71 6.96 9.33 17.79
N ASP A 72 7.54 9.71 16.65
CA ASP A 72 8.89 10.30 16.58
C ASP A 72 8.96 11.57 15.71
N GLY A 73 7.85 11.94 15.04
CA GLY A 73 7.78 13.08 14.15
C GLY A 73 8.47 12.91 12.80
N ALA A 74 8.96 11.72 12.46
CA ALA A 74 9.61 11.44 11.18
C ALA A 74 8.63 11.66 10.02
N MET A 75 9.10 12.28 8.93
CA MET A 75 8.28 12.59 7.76
C MET A 75 8.77 11.80 6.55
N GLY A 76 7.84 11.23 5.78
CA GLY A 76 8.21 10.41 4.63
C GLY A 76 7.04 10.04 3.75
N TRP A 77 7.36 9.38 2.64
CA TRP A 77 6.38 8.76 1.75
C TRP A 77 6.21 7.29 2.09
N PHE A 78 4.98 6.85 2.26
CA PHE A 78 4.64 5.44 2.48
C PHE A 78 3.54 5.00 1.53
N THR A 79 3.38 3.69 1.38
CA THR A 79 2.33 3.08 0.56
C THR A 79 1.11 2.86 1.44
N ALA A 80 0.00 3.56 1.14
CA ALA A 80 -1.29 3.32 1.79
C ALA A 80 -2.02 2.12 1.16
N ARG A 81 -1.88 1.95 -0.16
CA ARG A 81 -2.40 0.80 -0.90
C ARG A 81 -1.41 0.39 -2.00
N ASP A 82 -1.11 -0.90 -2.13
CA ASP A 82 -0.24 -1.37 -3.21
C ASP A 82 -0.99 -1.58 -4.55
N GLN A 83 -0.25 -2.01 -5.56
CA GLN A 83 -0.78 -2.32 -6.89
C GLN A 83 -1.72 -3.53 -6.90
N HIS A 84 -1.65 -4.41 -5.89
CA HIS A 84 -2.51 -5.58 -5.75
C HIS A 84 -3.79 -5.28 -4.96
N GLY A 85 -3.94 -4.04 -4.46
CA GLY A 85 -5.10 -3.61 -3.68
C GLY A 85 -4.96 -3.83 -2.18
N THR A 86 -3.82 -4.33 -1.69
CA THR A 86 -3.55 -4.52 -0.27
C THR A 86 -3.53 -3.17 0.42
N VAL A 87 -4.34 -3.00 1.46
CA VAL A 87 -4.43 -1.75 2.25
C VAL A 87 -3.49 -1.85 3.44
N PHE A 88 -2.54 -0.92 3.52
CA PHE A 88 -1.59 -0.78 4.64
C PHE A 88 -1.96 0.38 5.57
N ALA A 89 -2.73 1.36 5.06
CA ALA A 89 -3.23 2.48 5.84
C ALA A 89 -4.54 3.01 5.25
N GLU A 90 -5.51 3.26 6.12
CA GLU A 90 -6.79 3.89 5.78
C GLU A 90 -7.26 4.78 6.94
N SER A 91 -8.09 5.76 6.61
CA SER A 91 -8.79 6.56 7.62
C SER A 91 -9.98 5.76 8.16
N ASP A 92 -9.94 5.36 9.43
CA ASP A 92 -11.06 4.62 10.06
C ASP A 92 -12.03 5.53 10.82
N GLY A 93 -11.78 6.85 10.84
CA GLY A 93 -12.60 7.84 11.53
C GLY A 93 -12.53 7.77 13.06
N LYS A 94 -11.69 6.92 13.65
CA LYS A 94 -11.63 6.75 15.11
C LYS A 94 -10.63 7.68 15.79
N TYR A 95 -9.77 8.36 15.05
CA TYR A 95 -8.77 9.26 15.63
C TYR A 95 -9.22 10.71 15.56
N TYR A 96 -9.33 11.34 16.73
CA TYR A 96 -9.67 12.75 16.88
C TYR A 96 -8.46 13.50 17.40
N SER A 97 -8.27 14.73 16.89
CA SER A 97 -7.30 15.67 17.44
C SER A 97 -8.05 16.73 18.25
N CYS A 98 -7.61 16.94 19.48
CA CYS A 98 -8.18 17.94 20.37
C CYS A 98 -7.90 19.35 19.81
N THR A 99 -8.95 20.12 19.52
CA THR A 99 -8.83 21.50 18.98
C THR A 99 -8.94 22.58 20.05
N ALA A 100 -9.51 22.25 21.22
CA ALA A 100 -9.63 23.14 22.36
C ALA A 100 -9.51 22.35 23.68
N PRO A 101 -8.90 22.89 24.74
CA PRO A 101 -8.67 22.14 25.97
C PRO A 101 -9.97 21.64 26.61
N VAL A 102 -10.13 20.33 26.76
CA VAL A 102 -11.35 19.66 27.26
C VAL A 102 -11.01 18.63 28.35
N ALA A 103 -11.91 18.43 29.32
CA ALA A 103 -11.71 17.44 30.37
C ALA A 103 -12.07 16.03 29.87
N ILE A 104 -11.26 15.04 30.26
CA ILE A 104 -11.64 13.63 30.23
C ILE A 104 -12.24 13.31 31.61
N THR A 105 -13.43 12.71 31.64
CA THR A 105 -14.08 12.29 32.89
C THR A 105 -14.21 10.77 33.00
N ASP A 106 -14.32 10.27 34.22
CA ASP A 106 -14.46 8.83 34.51
C ASP A 106 -15.86 8.26 34.19
N GLY A 107 -16.85 9.13 33.97
CA GLY A 107 -18.22 8.77 33.62
C GLY A 107 -18.84 9.68 32.56
N LEU A 108 -19.89 9.17 31.91
CA LEU A 108 -20.67 9.89 30.89
C LEU A 108 -21.40 11.09 31.49
N GLU A 109 -22.05 10.89 32.65
CA GLU A 109 -22.88 11.90 33.30
C GLU A 109 -22.02 13.04 33.88
N ILE A 110 -22.14 14.24 33.32
CA ILE A 110 -21.41 15.46 33.72
C ILE A 110 -21.65 15.80 35.20
N LYS A 111 -22.85 15.48 35.72
CA LYS A 111 -23.23 15.77 37.10
C LYS A 111 -22.64 14.80 38.12
N ASP A 112 -22.27 13.58 37.70
CA ASP A 112 -21.75 12.52 38.54
C ASP A 112 -20.49 11.89 37.93
N CYS A 113 -19.48 12.73 37.71
CA CYS A 113 -18.18 12.27 37.25
C CYS A 113 -17.03 13.09 37.86
N LYS A 114 -15.83 12.54 37.80
CA LYS A 114 -14.58 13.17 38.18
C LYS A 114 -13.75 13.44 36.95
N VAL A 115 -13.08 14.59 36.94
CA VAL A 115 -12.08 14.90 35.92
C VAL A 115 -10.85 14.03 36.18
N LEU A 116 -10.53 13.18 35.22
CA LEU A 116 -9.31 12.36 35.22
C LEU A 116 -8.10 13.19 34.81
N ARG A 117 -8.25 13.94 33.71
CA ARG A 117 -7.24 14.88 33.20
C ARG A 117 -7.84 15.85 32.19
N LYS A 118 -7.02 16.77 31.68
CA LYS A 118 -7.37 17.66 30.57
C LYS A 118 -6.63 17.23 29.29
N LEU A 119 -7.34 17.09 28.19
CA LEU A 119 -6.77 17.01 26.85
C LEU A 119 -6.26 18.39 26.44
N ALA A 120 -5.02 18.46 25.97
CA ALA A 120 -4.44 19.67 25.40
C ALA A 120 -4.67 19.73 23.87
N VAL A 121 -4.59 20.93 23.30
CA VAL A 121 -4.69 21.11 21.85
C VAL A 121 -3.59 20.29 21.15
N GLY A 122 -3.99 19.52 20.14
CA GLY A 122 -3.11 18.64 19.37
C GLY A 122 -2.90 17.25 19.97
N GLU A 123 -3.39 16.98 21.19
CA GLU A 123 -3.42 15.61 21.70
C GLU A 123 -4.46 14.77 20.95
N LEU A 124 -4.11 13.50 20.71
CA LEU A 124 -4.96 12.57 19.99
C LEU A 124 -5.82 11.74 20.95
N PHE A 125 -7.06 11.46 20.55
CA PHE A 125 -8.03 10.67 21.29
C PHE A 125 -8.70 9.64 20.36
N THR A 126 -8.75 8.38 20.76
CA THR A 126 -9.48 7.34 20.02
C THR A 126 -10.96 7.36 20.37
N LEU A 127 -11.84 7.17 19.41
CA LEU A 127 -13.27 6.93 19.64
C LEU A 127 -13.51 5.43 19.85
N GLU A 128 -14.09 5.08 20.99
CA GLU A 128 -14.52 3.72 21.34
C GLU A 128 -16.05 3.61 21.41
N GLU A 129 -16.73 4.62 21.97
CA GLU A 129 -18.19 4.63 22.14
C GLU A 129 -18.78 6.03 21.91
N GLY A 130 -20.00 6.08 21.39
CA GLY A 130 -20.74 7.31 21.14
C GLY A 130 -20.75 7.75 19.67
N PRO A 131 -21.24 8.96 19.37
CA PRO A 131 -21.54 10.01 20.34
C PRO A 131 -22.86 9.76 21.11
N LEU A 132 -22.88 10.12 22.39
CA LEU A 132 -24.06 10.11 23.27
C LEU A 132 -24.31 11.52 23.81
N GLU A 133 -25.57 11.90 24.00
CA GLU A 133 -25.94 13.19 24.59
C GLU A 133 -26.08 13.07 26.11
N ASP A 134 -25.41 13.95 26.86
CA ASP A 134 -25.64 14.16 28.28
C ASP A 134 -25.72 15.66 28.58
N ALA A 135 -26.82 16.07 29.22
CA ALA A 135 -27.09 17.47 29.60
C ALA A 135 -26.90 18.50 28.46
N GLY A 136 -27.24 18.13 27.21
CA GLY A 136 -27.10 18.99 26.02
C GLY A 136 -25.68 19.05 25.46
N VAL A 137 -24.78 18.18 25.91
CA VAL A 137 -23.40 18.05 25.42
C VAL A 137 -23.23 16.67 24.80
N MET A 138 -22.68 16.63 23.58
CA MET A 138 -22.31 15.37 22.93
C MET A 138 -20.98 14.88 23.49
N ARG A 139 -20.96 13.65 23.95
CA ARG A 139 -19.83 13.00 24.60
C ARG A 139 -19.44 11.73 23.86
N VAL A 140 -18.16 11.40 23.93
CA VAL A 140 -17.59 10.20 23.33
C VAL A 140 -16.67 9.54 24.33
N LYS A 141 -16.72 8.22 24.41
CA LYS A 141 -15.77 7.45 25.20
C LYS A 141 -14.57 7.10 24.35
N GLY A 142 -13.40 7.12 24.96
CA GLY A 142 -12.18 6.88 24.23
C GLY A 142 -10.91 6.88 25.06
N LYS A 143 -9.78 6.79 24.37
CA LYS A 143 -8.44 6.74 24.98
C LYS A 143 -7.55 7.87 24.49
N CYS A 144 -6.91 8.58 25.40
CA CYS A 144 -5.86 9.53 25.07
C CYS A 144 -4.58 8.78 24.64
N LEU A 145 -4.05 9.08 23.45
CA LEU A 145 -2.84 8.40 22.96
C LEU A 145 -1.56 8.81 23.69
N LYS A 146 -1.57 9.92 24.44
CA LYS A 146 -0.37 10.45 25.10
C LYS A 146 -0.01 9.69 26.37
N ASP A 147 -1.01 9.23 27.12
CA ASP A 147 -0.82 8.60 28.43
C ASP A 147 -1.78 7.43 28.70
N ASP A 148 -2.48 6.95 27.67
CA ASP A 148 -3.45 5.86 27.73
C ASP A 148 -4.63 6.10 28.68
N THR A 149 -4.91 7.34 29.11
CA THR A 149 -6.10 7.64 29.92
C THR A 149 -7.38 7.35 29.11
N VAL A 150 -8.24 6.48 29.66
CA VAL A 150 -9.56 6.17 29.10
C VAL A 150 -10.65 6.95 29.85
N GLY A 151 -11.61 7.54 29.12
CA GLY A 151 -12.75 8.23 29.72
C GLY A 151 -13.71 8.82 28.70
N TRP A 152 -14.59 9.71 29.16
CA TRP A 152 -15.65 10.41 28.40
C TRP A 152 -15.39 11.90 28.21
#